data_AF-A0A7C7KKU6-F1
#
_entry.id   AF-A0A7C7KKU6-F1
#
_cell.length_a   1.000
_cell.length_b   1.000
_cell.length_c   1.000
_cell.angle_alpha   90.00
_cell.angle_beta   90.00
_cell.angle_gamma   90.00
#
_symmetry.space_group_name_H-M   'P 1'
#
loop_
_entity.id
_entity.type
_entity.pdbx_description
1 polymer ?
#
loop_
_entity_poly.entity_id
_entity_poly.type
_entity_poly.pdbx_seq_one_letter_code
_entity_poly.pdbx_strand_id
1 'polypeptide(L)' 'GRARNLLEAILWHGGEAQAARDRVVALGKAEREALLAFLNSL' A
#
# COMPACT_ATOMS: atom_id res chain seq x y z
N GLY A 1 -13.53 -3.50 9.29
CA GLY A 1 -13.95 -4.20 8.07
C GLY A 1 -12.84 -5.12 7.60
N ARG A 2 -12.94 -5.76 6.42
CA ARG A 2 -11.81 -6.41 5.73
C ARG A 2 -11.46 -5.58 4.49
N ALA A 3 -10.17 -5.42 4.22
CA ALA A 3 -9.73 -4.73 3.01
C ALA A 3 -10.11 -5.56 1.78
N ARG A 4 -10.51 -4.88 0.70
CA ARG A 4 -10.96 -5.51 -0.55
C ARG A 4 -9.81 -5.76 -1.52
N ASN A 5 -8.67 -5.11 -1.30
CA ASN A 5 -7.45 -5.27 -2.09
C ASN A 5 -6.20 -4.90 -1.26
N LEU A 6 -5.02 -5.18 -1.81
CA LEU A 6 -3.72 -4.93 -1.16
C LEU A 6 -3.49 -3.44 -0.85
N LEU A 7 -3.88 -2.53 -1.74
CA LEU A 7 -3.72 -1.10 -1.50
C LEU A 7 -4.56 -0.64 -0.30
N GLU A 8 -5.81 -1.09 -0.22
CA GLU A 8 -6.69 -0.78 0.92
C GLU A 8 -6.13 -1.37 2.22
N ALA A 9 -5.59 -2.59 2.18
CA ALA A 9 -4.95 -3.20 3.34
C ALA A 9 -3.76 -2.35 3.83
N ILE A 10 -2.93 -1.87 2.89
CA ILE A 10 -1.81 -0.99 3.19
C ILE A 10 -2.30 0.31 3.84
N LEU A 11 -3.37 0.91 3.30
CA LEU A 11 -3.91 2.19 3.77
C LEU A 11 -4.58 2.11 5.15
N TRP A 12 -4.87 0.91 5.67
CA TRP A 12 -5.40 0.75 7.02
C TRP A 12 -4.33 0.67 8.11
N HIS A 13 -3.04 0.55 7.74
CA HIS A 13 -1.96 0.43 8.71
C HIS A 13 -1.63 1.77 9.37
N GLY A 14 -1.67 1.82 10.71
CA GLY A 14 -1.17 2.95 11.51
C GLY A 14 -0.12 2.50 12.53
N GLY A 15 0.09 3.29 13.58
CA GLY A 15 1.06 2.97 14.64
C GLY A 15 2.47 2.80 14.08
N GLU A 16 3.07 1.63 14.29
CA GLU A 16 4.43 1.33 13.82
C GLU A 16 4.59 1.38 12.30
N ALA A 17 3.53 1.07 11.55
CA ALA A 17 3.55 1.04 10.07
C ALA A 17 3.08 2.37 9.43
N GLN A 18 2.80 3.39 10.24
CA GLN A 18 2.35 4.72 9.81
C GLN A 18 3.26 5.33 8.73
N ALA A 19 4.58 5.32 8.96
CA ALA A 19 5.54 5.89 8.01
C ALA A 19 5.57 5.15 6.66
N ALA A 20 5.35 3.83 6.66
CA ALA A 20 5.27 3.05 5.43
C ALA A 20 3.97 3.37 4.67
N ARG A 21 2.85 3.48 5.37
CA ARG A 21 1.57 3.91 4.79
C ARG A 21 1.70 5.27 4.12
N ASP A 22 2.28 6.25 4.83
CA ASP A 22 2.38 7.63 4.32
C ASP A 22 3.26 7.71 3.07
N ARG A 23 4.31 6.88 2.96
CA ARG A 23 5.09 6.75 1.73
C ARG A 23 4.22 6.27 0.57
N VAL A 24 3.39 5.24 0.77
CA VAL A 24 2.50 4.72 -0.28
C VAL A 24 1.44 5.74 -0.71
N VAL A 25 0.97 6.58 0.22
CA VAL A 25 0.09 7.72 -0.09
C VAL A 25 0.81 8.74 -0.98
N ALA A 26 2.08 9.02 -0.70
CA ALA A 26 2.88 9.99 -1.45
C ALA A 26 3.33 9.51 -2.85
N LEU A 27 3.26 8.21 -3.13
CA LEU A 27 3.65 7.66 -4.44
C LEU A 27 2.81 8.24 -5.58
N GLY A 28 3.39 8.30 -6.77
CA GLY A 28 2.67 8.50 -8.02
C GLY A 28 1.84 7.27 -8.41
N LYS A 29 1.02 7.40 -9.47
CA LYS A 29 0.23 6.28 -10.00
C LYS A 29 1.11 5.11 -10.46
N ALA A 30 2.14 5.40 -11.26
CA ALA A 30 3.03 4.37 -11.81
C ALA A 30 3.79 3.61 -10.71
N GLU A 31 4.24 4.30 -9.67
CA GLU A 31 4.95 3.68 -8.54
C GLU A 31 4.01 2.79 -7.71
N ARG A 32 2.75 3.21 -7.51
CA ARG A 32 1.74 2.36 -6.88
C ARG A 32 1.45 1.11 -7.69
N GLU A 33 1.36 1.23 -9.02
CA GLU A 33 1.15 0.08 -9.91
C GLU A 33 2.34 -0.89 -9.85
N ALA A 34 3.57 -0.38 -9.87
CA ALA A 34 4.78 -1.20 -9.73
C ALA A 34 4.84 -1.93 -8.37
N LEU A 35 4.50 -1.23 -7.28
CA LEU A 35 4.41 -1.82 -5.95
C LEU A 35 3.38 -2.96 -5.91
N LEU A 36 2.18 -2.74 -6.46
CA LEU A 36 1.14 -3.75 -6.51
C LEU A 36 1.54 -4.94 -7.39
N ALA A 37 2.21 -4.70 -8.52
CA ALA A 37 2.71 -5.77 -9.38
C ALA A 37 3.75 -6.64 -8.64
N PHE A 38 4.69 -6.01 -7.94
CA PHE A 38 5.67 -6.72 -7.12
C PHE A 38 5.00 -7.58 -6.05
N LEU A 39 4.08 -7.02 -5.26
CA LEU A 39 3.40 -7.75 -4.18
C LEU A 39 2.55 -8.92 -4.68
N ASN A 40 1.98 -8.83 -5.89
CA ASN A 40 1.23 -9.94 -6.50
C ASN A 40 2.12 -11.05 -7.08
N SER A 41 3.45 -10.82 -7.16
CA SER A 41 4.42 -11.81 -7.68
C SER A 41 5.12 -12.63 -6.60
N LEU A 42 4.84 -12.36 -5.33
CA LEU A 42 5.36 -13.09 -4.16
C LEU A 42 4.57 -14.38 -3.93
#